data_AF-A0A3C1Q1Q5-F1
#
_entry.id   AF-A0A3C1Q1Q5-F1
#
_cell.length_a   1.000
_cell.length_b   1.000
_cell.length_c   1.000
_cell.angle_alpha   90.00
_cell.angle_beta   90.00
_cell.angle_gamma   90.00
#
_symmetry.space_group_name_H-M   'P 1'
#
loop_
_entity.id
_entity.type
_entity.pdbx_description
1 polymer ?
#
loop_
_entity_poly.entity_id
_entity_poly.type
_entity_poly.pdbx_seq_one_letter_code
_entity_poly.pdbx_strand_id
1 'polypeptide(L)'
;MTLRSFFLACCILLSIMDVRGARWARTKIPSRTTENSQHLWLRCFLQVPDRLVTSAGDERDLWRSSTVIAISDLPGKFEVFLNGQIIIKSDGIPLGEEQRFKVPKDILGKNKFNALVIHIDSKGIASGLASAPVLIDYFNELVLDQEWEVTTTQPGAADFEAKVKKPEFAAYLASQFKLSSRPLARTINPIRGRQIPPGKDLLLLETDDDLAVEGLLSEPEIAQPTHFSFDARGRLWVAQYRQYPYPSGLEMTGRDQYYRSKYNRIPPAPPHHDRGVDIISVHEDRDGDGTYETGKNVFEGLNMANSVVRGWGGIWVMHTPYLLFYHDKNGDDIPD
;
A
#
# COMPACT_ATOMS: atom_id res chain seq x y z
N MET A 1 4.23 -86.74 -12.52
CA MET A 1 4.01 -85.30 -12.25
C MET A 1 5.32 -84.57 -12.46
N THR A 2 5.48 -83.92 -13.62
CA THR A 2 6.68 -83.20 -14.02
C THR A 2 6.35 -81.71 -14.06
N LEU A 3 7.00 -80.93 -13.20
CA LEU A 3 6.84 -79.48 -13.07
C LEU A 3 7.75 -78.79 -14.10
N ARG A 4 7.18 -77.99 -15.02
CA ARG A 4 7.93 -77.09 -15.90
C ARG A 4 7.84 -75.67 -15.36
N SER A 5 8.99 -75.08 -15.06
CA SER A 5 9.15 -73.69 -14.64
C SER A 5 9.37 -72.80 -15.86
N PHE A 6 8.53 -71.77 -16.05
CA PHE A 6 8.73 -70.70 -17.04
C PHE A 6 9.19 -69.44 -16.30
N PHE A 7 10.37 -68.93 -16.66
CA PHE A 7 10.89 -67.63 -16.22
C PHE A 7 10.29 -66.52 -17.09
N LEU A 8 9.64 -65.54 -16.46
CA LEU A 8 9.14 -64.33 -17.12
C LEU A 8 10.15 -63.20 -16.86
N ALA A 9 10.83 -62.74 -17.91
CA ALA A 9 11.73 -61.59 -17.84
C ALA A 9 10.92 -60.29 -17.90
N CYS A 10 10.98 -59.48 -16.84
CA CYS A 10 10.35 -58.17 -16.77
C CYS A 10 11.37 -57.10 -17.18
N CYS A 11 11.22 -56.55 -18.39
CA CYS A 11 12.02 -55.40 -18.84
C CYS A 11 11.45 -54.11 -18.22
N ILE A 12 12.15 -53.56 -17.23
CA ILE A 12 11.86 -52.23 -16.70
C ILE A 12 12.46 -51.20 -17.66
N LEU A 13 11.58 -50.51 -18.39
CA LEU A 13 11.90 -49.29 -19.12
C LEU A 13 12.14 -48.16 -18.11
N LEU A 14 13.40 -47.89 -17.79
CA LEU A 14 13.82 -46.66 -17.12
C LEU A 14 13.69 -45.50 -18.12
N SER A 15 12.63 -44.70 -17.94
CA SER A 15 12.55 -43.37 -18.54
C SER A 15 13.66 -42.50 -17.96
N ILE A 16 14.64 -42.17 -18.79
CA ILE A 16 15.65 -41.16 -18.48
C ILE A 16 14.92 -39.82 -18.46
N MET A 17 14.55 -39.33 -17.27
CA MET A 17 14.17 -37.93 -17.09
C MET A 17 15.42 -37.10 -17.34
N ASP A 18 15.40 -36.29 -18.40
CA ASP A 18 16.45 -35.32 -18.72
C ASP A 18 16.50 -34.28 -17.58
N VAL A 19 17.46 -34.42 -16.67
CA VAL A 19 17.72 -33.48 -15.55
C VAL A 19 18.41 -32.24 -16.11
N ARG A 20 17.75 -31.52 -17.01
CA ARG A 20 18.16 -30.18 -17.39
C ARG A 20 17.33 -29.20 -16.58
N GLY A 21 17.96 -28.60 -15.57
CA GLY A 21 17.34 -27.50 -14.81
C GLY A 21 16.87 -26.38 -15.74
N ALA A 22 15.98 -25.53 -15.23
CA ALA A 22 15.39 -24.47 -16.04
C ALA A 22 16.47 -23.61 -16.71
N ARG A 23 16.31 -23.41 -18.02
CA ARG A 23 17.18 -22.50 -18.76
C ARG A 23 16.62 -21.10 -18.66
N TRP A 24 17.40 -20.22 -18.05
CA TRP A 24 17.05 -18.81 -17.86
C TRP A 24 17.61 -17.97 -19.01
N ALA A 25 16.75 -17.16 -19.64
CA ALA A 25 17.11 -16.20 -20.67
C ALA A 25 17.06 -14.78 -20.08
N ARG A 26 17.85 -13.85 -20.62
CA ARG A 26 17.80 -12.45 -20.19
C ARG A 26 16.56 -11.76 -20.75
N THR A 27 15.98 -10.86 -19.97
CA THR A 27 14.88 -9.99 -20.38
C THR A 27 14.98 -8.64 -19.67
N LYS A 28 14.09 -7.71 -20.07
CA LYS A 28 13.87 -6.41 -19.42
C LYS A 28 12.38 -6.24 -19.16
N ILE A 29 12.03 -5.28 -18.30
CA ILE A 29 10.65 -4.92 -18.05
C ILE A 29 10.27 -3.74 -18.97
N PRO A 30 9.17 -3.80 -19.74
CA PRO A 30 8.11 -4.82 -19.72
C PRO A 30 8.53 -6.17 -20.32
N SER A 31 8.22 -7.26 -19.62
CA SER A 31 8.60 -8.63 -19.99
C SER A 31 7.42 -9.37 -20.62
N ARG A 32 6.96 -8.93 -21.79
CA ARG A 32 5.87 -9.62 -22.50
C ARG A 32 6.40 -10.91 -23.14
N THR A 33 5.59 -11.97 -23.15
CA THR A 33 5.90 -13.19 -23.91
C THR A 33 4.77 -13.55 -24.86
N THR A 34 5.14 -14.04 -26.03
CA THR A 34 4.21 -14.57 -27.05
C THR A 34 4.17 -16.10 -27.04
N GLU A 35 4.89 -16.76 -26.12
CA GLU A 35 4.91 -18.22 -26.03
C GLU A 35 3.61 -18.75 -25.42
N ASN A 36 3.08 -19.82 -26.01
CA ASN A 36 1.92 -20.56 -25.53
C ASN A 36 2.33 -21.47 -24.34
N SER A 37 2.90 -20.88 -23.30
CA SER A 37 3.28 -21.57 -22.07
C SER A 37 2.14 -21.53 -21.04
N GLN A 38 2.11 -22.51 -20.13
CA GLN A 38 1.22 -22.49 -18.96
C GLN A 38 1.80 -21.69 -17.78
N HIS A 39 3.12 -21.43 -17.81
CA HIS A 39 3.83 -20.75 -16.73
C HIS A 39 4.88 -19.77 -17.27
N LEU A 40 5.04 -18.64 -16.58
CA LEU A 40 6.14 -17.71 -16.77
C LEU A 40 6.82 -17.46 -15.44
N TRP A 41 8.12 -17.66 -15.40
CA TRP A 41 8.95 -17.43 -14.23
C TRP A 41 9.92 -16.29 -14.54
N LEU A 42 9.96 -15.30 -13.67
CA LEU A 42 10.90 -14.19 -13.74
C LEU A 42 11.73 -14.17 -12.47
N ARG A 43 13.02 -13.87 -12.57
CA ARG A 43 13.85 -13.66 -11.38
C ARG A 43 14.84 -12.50 -11.54
N CYS A 44 15.17 -11.93 -10.39
CA CYS A 44 16.34 -11.09 -10.22
C CYS A 44 16.95 -11.33 -8.84
N PHE A 45 18.10 -10.70 -8.59
CA PHE A 45 18.86 -10.88 -7.37
C PHE A 45 19.18 -9.54 -6.73
N LEU A 46 18.92 -9.43 -5.43
CA LEU A 46 18.92 -8.18 -4.69
C LEU A 46 20.01 -8.19 -3.62
N GLN A 47 21.01 -7.35 -3.77
CA GLN A 47 21.82 -6.92 -2.63
C GLN A 47 21.09 -5.79 -1.91
N VAL A 48 20.94 -5.92 -0.59
CA VAL A 48 20.19 -4.97 0.24
C VAL A 48 21.11 -4.27 1.23
N PRO A 49 20.82 -3.02 1.62
CA PRO A 49 21.60 -2.30 2.63
C PRO A 49 21.40 -2.91 4.02
N ASP A 50 22.39 -2.72 4.90
CA ASP A 50 22.42 -3.29 6.26
C ASP A 50 21.16 -3.01 7.08
N ARG A 51 20.51 -1.86 6.86
CA ARG A 51 19.25 -1.45 7.51
C ARG A 51 18.05 -2.37 7.22
N LEU A 52 18.10 -3.20 6.17
CA LEU A 52 17.02 -4.15 5.85
C LEU A 52 17.25 -5.55 6.43
N VAL A 53 18.41 -5.78 7.06
CA VAL A 53 18.83 -7.11 7.56
C VAL A 53 19.35 -7.08 8.99
N THR A 54 19.63 -5.89 9.52
CA THR A 54 20.09 -5.69 10.90
C THR A 54 18.96 -5.04 11.68
N SER A 55 18.50 -5.70 12.75
CA SER A 55 17.48 -5.10 13.62
C SER A 55 18.03 -3.88 14.37
N ALA A 56 17.21 -2.85 14.49
CA ALA A 56 17.43 -1.74 15.42
C ALA A 56 16.77 -1.97 16.80
N GLY A 57 16.26 -3.18 17.06
CA GLY A 57 15.40 -3.52 18.21
C GLY A 57 13.91 -3.38 17.85
N ASP A 58 13.04 -4.15 18.50
CA ASP A 58 11.65 -4.36 18.05
C ASP A 58 10.82 -3.08 17.91
N GLU A 59 10.91 -2.15 18.87
CA GLU A 59 10.19 -0.87 18.82
C GLU A 59 10.73 0.11 17.78
N ARG A 60 11.99 -0.06 17.34
CA ARG A 60 12.69 0.87 16.45
C ARG A 60 13.03 0.28 15.09
N ASP A 61 12.60 -0.95 14.81
CA ASP A 61 12.91 -1.66 13.56
C ASP A 61 12.06 -1.16 12.38
N LEU A 62 12.02 0.16 12.18
CA LEU A 62 11.17 0.85 11.22
C LEU A 62 11.47 0.41 9.79
N TRP A 63 12.75 0.27 9.42
CA TRP A 63 13.13 -0.11 8.07
C TRP A 63 12.58 -1.47 7.68
N ARG A 64 12.83 -2.51 8.50
CA ARG A 64 12.34 -3.87 8.22
C ARG A 64 10.83 -3.97 8.38
N SER A 65 10.28 -3.26 9.37
CA SER A 65 8.83 -3.19 9.61
C SER A 65 8.06 -2.45 8.53
N SER A 66 8.72 -1.66 7.68
CA SER A 66 8.09 -0.93 6.58
C SER A 66 8.47 -1.45 5.19
N THR A 67 9.33 -2.47 5.08
CA THR A 67 9.67 -3.05 3.77
C THR A 67 8.45 -3.65 3.08
N VAL A 68 8.21 -3.22 1.85
CA VAL A 68 7.15 -3.73 0.96
C VAL A 68 7.67 -3.88 -0.47
N ILE A 69 7.03 -4.75 -1.25
CA ILE A 69 7.19 -4.79 -2.71
C ILE A 69 5.90 -4.30 -3.36
N ALA A 70 6.03 -3.30 -4.25
CA ALA A 70 4.94 -2.77 -5.06
C ALA A 70 4.98 -3.44 -6.45
N ILE A 71 3.82 -3.91 -6.90
CA ILE A 71 3.61 -4.52 -8.22
C ILE A 71 2.36 -3.86 -8.83
N SER A 72 2.40 -3.59 -10.13
CA SER A 72 1.28 -3.00 -10.88
C SER A 72 0.95 -3.84 -12.10
N ASP A 73 -0.28 -3.69 -12.61
CA ASP A 73 -0.67 -4.15 -13.95
C ASP A 73 -0.39 -5.64 -14.24
N LEU A 74 -0.64 -6.51 -13.27
CA LEU A 74 -0.41 -7.95 -13.38
C LEU A 74 -1.73 -8.73 -13.23
N PRO A 75 -2.60 -8.72 -14.27
CA PRO A 75 -3.83 -9.49 -14.24
C PRO A 75 -3.52 -10.99 -14.28
N GLY A 76 -4.27 -11.80 -13.54
CA GLY A 76 -4.02 -13.25 -13.42
C GLY A 76 -3.26 -13.61 -12.14
N LYS A 77 -3.26 -14.90 -11.79
CA LYS A 77 -2.68 -15.32 -10.51
C LYS A 77 -1.16 -15.27 -10.58
N PHE A 78 -0.56 -14.82 -9.50
CA PHE A 78 0.88 -14.85 -9.36
C PHE A 78 1.32 -15.16 -7.94
N GLU A 79 2.51 -15.75 -7.85
CA GLU A 79 3.20 -16.03 -6.61
C GLU A 79 4.56 -15.33 -6.62
N VAL A 80 4.99 -14.82 -5.46
CA VAL A 80 6.32 -14.23 -5.30
C VAL A 80 7.07 -15.00 -4.24
N PHE A 81 8.28 -15.41 -4.61
CA PHE A 81 9.22 -16.10 -3.76
C PHE A 81 10.39 -15.18 -3.43
N LEU A 82 10.81 -15.22 -2.18
CA LEU A 82 12.02 -14.54 -1.73
C LEU A 82 12.87 -15.56 -0.97
N ASN A 83 14.07 -15.84 -1.47
CA ASN A 83 14.99 -16.82 -0.91
C ASN A 83 14.33 -18.20 -0.63
N GLY A 84 13.54 -18.69 -1.59
CA GLY A 84 12.88 -19.99 -1.51
C GLY A 84 11.54 -20.01 -0.78
N GLN A 85 11.16 -18.93 -0.08
CA GLN A 85 9.88 -18.85 0.63
C GLN A 85 8.85 -18.06 -0.17
N ILE A 86 7.63 -18.57 -0.27
CA ILE A 86 6.51 -17.83 -0.85
C ILE A 86 6.11 -16.72 0.13
N ILE A 87 6.19 -15.47 -0.33
CA ILE A 87 5.79 -14.29 0.45
C ILE A 87 4.48 -13.66 -0.03
N ILE A 88 4.07 -13.95 -1.26
CA ILE A 88 2.86 -13.40 -1.87
C ILE A 88 2.14 -14.51 -2.65
N LYS A 89 0.83 -14.60 -2.44
CA LYS A 89 -0.11 -15.30 -3.30
C LYS A 89 -1.22 -14.32 -3.64
N SER A 90 -1.40 -14.02 -4.92
CA SER A 90 -2.39 -13.05 -5.39
C SER A 90 -3.25 -13.64 -6.50
N ASP A 91 -4.54 -13.29 -6.50
CA ASP A 91 -5.44 -13.62 -7.61
C ASP A 91 -5.29 -12.66 -8.81
N GLY A 92 -4.44 -11.65 -8.68
CA GLY A 92 -4.07 -10.70 -9.72
C GLY A 92 -4.27 -9.24 -9.31
N ILE A 93 -3.65 -8.35 -10.07
CA ILE A 93 -3.76 -6.89 -9.93
C ILE A 93 -4.40 -6.37 -11.23
N PRO A 94 -5.55 -5.70 -11.16
CA PRO A 94 -6.18 -5.11 -12.34
C PRO A 94 -5.26 -4.13 -13.08
N LEU A 95 -5.50 -3.96 -14.38
CA LEU A 95 -4.79 -2.94 -15.17
C LEU A 95 -5.14 -1.54 -14.66
N GLY A 96 -4.13 -0.69 -14.52
CA GLY A 96 -4.23 0.65 -13.93
C GLY A 96 -4.07 0.67 -12.41
N GLU A 97 -3.92 -0.48 -11.75
CA GLU A 97 -3.80 -0.58 -10.29
C GLU A 97 -2.38 -0.98 -9.84
N GLU A 98 -2.00 -0.53 -8.65
CA GLU A 98 -0.78 -0.93 -7.93
C GLU A 98 -1.21 -1.58 -6.61
N GLN A 99 -0.60 -2.71 -6.26
CA GLN A 99 -0.75 -3.32 -4.94
C GLN A 99 0.61 -3.45 -4.25
N ARG A 100 0.62 -3.21 -2.94
CA ARG A 100 1.81 -3.35 -2.09
C ARG A 100 1.66 -4.55 -1.20
N PHE A 101 2.72 -5.33 -1.13
CA PHE A 101 2.78 -6.54 -0.34
C PHE A 101 3.89 -6.44 0.69
N LYS A 102 3.60 -6.94 1.89
CA LYS A 102 4.56 -6.93 2.99
C LYS A 102 5.70 -7.90 2.69
N VAL A 103 6.94 -7.43 2.84
CA VAL A 103 8.11 -8.32 2.89
C VAL A 103 8.28 -8.77 4.36
N PRO A 104 8.30 -10.08 4.65
CA PRO A 104 8.54 -10.56 6.01
C PRO A 104 9.86 -10.07 6.58
N LYS A 105 9.88 -9.87 7.90
CA LYS A 105 11.13 -9.64 8.63
C LYS A 105 12.00 -10.91 8.51
N ASP A 106 13.34 -10.73 8.53
CA ASP A 106 14.34 -11.82 8.60
C ASP A 106 14.53 -12.67 7.33
N ILE A 107 13.70 -12.48 6.30
CA ILE A 107 13.82 -13.25 5.07
C ILE A 107 15.03 -12.84 4.21
N LEU A 108 15.47 -11.59 4.33
CA LEU A 108 16.60 -11.04 3.58
C LEU A 108 17.93 -11.39 4.27
N GLY A 109 18.86 -11.94 3.50
CA GLY A 109 20.21 -12.25 3.94
C GLY A 109 21.17 -11.07 3.76
N LYS A 110 21.96 -10.80 4.80
CA LYS A 110 23.09 -9.85 4.77
C LYS A 110 24.21 -10.37 3.87
N ASN A 111 24.89 -9.45 3.16
CA ASN A 111 26.04 -9.75 2.28
C ASN A 111 25.76 -10.83 1.22
N LYS A 112 24.50 -10.93 0.78
CA LYS A 112 24.03 -11.86 -0.24
C LYS A 112 23.25 -11.12 -1.31
N PHE A 113 23.13 -11.79 -2.44
CA PHE A 113 22.23 -11.48 -3.55
C PHE A 113 20.97 -12.31 -3.37
N ASN A 114 19.98 -11.73 -2.69
CA ASN A 114 18.71 -12.36 -2.35
C ASN A 114 17.91 -12.66 -3.62
N ALA A 115 17.42 -13.89 -3.79
CA ALA A 115 16.69 -14.29 -4.98
C ALA A 115 15.22 -13.88 -4.87
N LEU A 116 14.79 -12.98 -5.75
CA LEU A 116 13.38 -12.62 -5.93
C LEU A 116 12.88 -13.34 -7.19
N VAL A 117 11.89 -14.21 -7.03
CA VAL A 117 11.31 -14.96 -8.15
C VAL A 117 9.81 -14.70 -8.20
N ILE A 118 9.28 -14.41 -9.38
CA ILE A 118 7.86 -14.21 -9.63
C ILE A 118 7.38 -15.30 -10.58
N HIS A 119 6.34 -16.01 -10.17
CA HIS A 119 5.62 -16.97 -11.00
C HIS A 119 4.30 -16.38 -11.44
N ILE A 120 3.99 -16.45 -12.73
CA ILE A 120 2.75 -15.96 -13.32
C ILE A 120 2.04 -17.14 -14.00
N ASP A 121 0.75 -17.29 -13.71
CA ASP A 121 -0.11 -18.31 -14.30
C ASP A 121 -0.50 -17.99 -15.75
N SER A 122 -1.08 -18.97 -16.44
CA SER A 122 -1.44 -18.88 -17.85
C SER A 122 -2.33 -17.70 -18.23
N LYS A 123 -3.13 -17.15 -17.29
CA LYS A 123 -3.97 -15.98 -17.57
C LYS A 123 -3.16 -14.68 -17.61
N GLY A 124 -2.10 -14.59 -16.80
CA GLY A 124 -1.25 -13.40 -16.72
C GLY A 124 -0.03 -13.40 -17.64
N ILE A 125 0.33 -14.55 -18.21
CA ILE A 125 1.55 -14.72 -19.03
C ILE A 125 1.64 -13.72 -20.19
N ALA A 126 0.54 -13.50 -20.91
CA ALA A 126 0.52 -12.59 -22.06
C ALA A 126 0.88 -11.14 -21.67
N SER A 127 0.50 -10.73 -20.45
CA SER A 127 0.84 -9.42 -19.89
C SER A 127 2.28 -9.39 -19.42
N GLY A 128 2.77 -10.49 -18.83
CA GLY A 128 4.04 -10.54 -18.12
C GLY A 128 4.11 -9.47 -17.04
N LEU A 129 5.31 -9.03 -16.66
CA LEU A 129 5.45 -7.79 -15.88
C LEU A 129 5.36 -6.61 -16.84
N ALA A 130 4.26 -5.85 -16.77
CA ALA A 130 4.05 -4.66 -17.60
C ALA A 130 4.85 -3.44 -17.10
N SER A 131 5.17 -3.40 -15.80
CA SER A 131 5.99 -2.36 -15.17
C SER A 131 6.93 -2.97 -14.14
N ALA A 132 8.03 -2.27 -13.86
CA ALA A 132 9.06 -2.74 -12.94
C ALA A 132 8.53 -2.78 -11.51
N PRO A 133 8.61 -3.93 -10.81
CA PRO A 133 8.34 -3.98 -9.38
C PRO A 133 9.28 -3.05 -8.61
N VAL A 134 8.84 -2.60 -7.44
CA VAL A 134 9.63 -1.69 -6.60
C VAL A 134 9.73 -2.22 -5.20
N LEU A 135 10.96 -2.38 -4.71
CA LEU A 135 11.21 -2.65 -3.31
C LEU A 135 11.30 -1.32 -2.56
N ILE A 136 10.45 -1.12 -1.57
CA ILE A 136 10.33 0.13 -0.82
C ILE A 136 10.65 -0.14 0.64
N ASP A 137 11.54 0.64 1.24
CA ASP A 137 11.77 0.71 2.68
C ASP A 137 11.19 2.00 3.27
N TYR A 138 11.47 2.29 4.54
CA TYR A 138 10.90 3.46 5.22
C TYR A 138 11.14 4.79 4.48
N PHE A 139 12.35 5.00 3.94
CA PHE A 139 12.71 6.25 3.25
C PHE A 139 13.11 6.06 1.79
N ASN A 140 13.44 4.84 1.38
CA ASN A 140 14.11 4.58 0.12
C ASN A 140 13.32 3.61 -0.74
N GLU A 141 13.65 3.62 -2.02
CA GLU A 141 13.12 2.69 -3.01
C GLU A 141 14.23 2.17 -3.91
N LEU A 142 14.02 0.96 -4.42
CA LEU A 142 14.78 0.34 -5.48
C LEU A 142 13.81 -0.10 -6.57
N VAL A 143 13.86 0.57 -7.71
CA VAL A 143 13.08 0.21 -8.90
C VAL A 143 13.79 -0.93 -9.63
N LEU A 144 13.09 -2.02 -9.90
CA LEU A 144 13.65 -3.21 -10.53
C LEU A 144 13.49 -3.16 -12.07
N ASP A 145 13.98 -2.09 -12.70
CA ASP A 145 13.76 -1.73 -14.11
C ASP A 145 14.92 -2.05 -15.06
N GLN A 146 15.97 -2.70 -14.56
CA GLN A 146 17.15 -3.06 -15.34
C GLN A 146 16.97 -4.42 -16.01
N GLU A 147 17.81 -5.40 -15.66
CA GLU A 147 17.77 -6.74 -16.22
C GLU A 147 17.01 -7.69 -15.30
N TRP A 148 16.32 -8.63 -15.94
CA TRP A 148 15.68 -9.78 -15.33
C TRP A 148 16.08 -11.04 -16.08
N GLU A 149 15.88 -12.18 -15.45
CA GLU A 149 15.95 -13.48 -16.11
C GLU A 149 14.54 -14.07 -16.22
N VAL A 150 14.27 -14.78 -17.30
CA VAL A 150 12.96 -15.36 -17.60
C VAL A 150 13.08 -16.81 -18.06
N THR A 151 12.11 -17.64 -17.68
CA THR A 151 11.97 -19.00 -18.19
C THR A 151 10.50 -19.43 -18.21
N THR A 152 10.15 -20.29 -19.16
CA THR A 152 8.83 -20.96 -19.24
C THR A 152 8.88 -22.39 -18.70
N THR A 153 10.06 -22.86 -18.28
CA THR A 153 10.27 -24.17 -17.68
C THR A 153 10.29 -24.10 -16.15
N GLN A 154 9.87 -25.17 -15.48
CA GLN A 154 9.84 -25.22 -14.01
C GLN A 154 11.25 -25.07 -13.41
N PRO A 155 11.50 -24.04 -12.58
CA PRO A 155 12.79 -23.88 -11.91
C PRO A 155 13.06 -24.96 -10.87
N GLY A 156 14.34 -25.27 -10.66
CA GLY A 156 14.79 -26.17 -9.59
C GLY A 156 15.00 -25.42 -8.27
N ALA A 157 15.17 -26.16 -7.16
CA ALA A 157 15.32 -25.55 -5.82
C ALA A 157 16.44 -24.49 -5.75
N ALA A 158 17.58 -24.76 -6.38
CA ALA A 158 18.74 -23.85 -6.39
C ALA A 158 18.48 -22.52 -7.12
N ASP A 159 17.44 -22.42 -7.95
CA ASP A 159 17.07 -21.20 -8.66
C ASP A 159 16.39 -20.18 -7.73
N PHE A 160 15.87 -20.61 -6.59
CA PHE A 160 15.20 -19.76 -5.60
C PHE A 160 16.12 -19.32 -4.46
N GLU A 161 17.36 -19.80 -4.42
CA GLU A 161 18.30 -19.52 -3.33
C GLU A 161 19.11 -18.24 -3.56
N ALA A 162 19.36 -17.51 -2.46
CA ALA A 162 20.28 -16.39 -2.45
C ALA A 162 21.70 -16.80 -2.89
N LYS A 163 22.41 -15.90 -3.58
CA LYS A 163 23.79 -16.12 -4.04
C LYS A 163 24.77 -15.31 -3.19
N VAL A 164 25.95 -15.87 -2.90
CA VAL A 164 27.02 -15.14 -2.19
C VAL A 164 27.79 -14.23 -3.16
N LYS A 165 28.07 -14.74 -4.37
CA LYS A 165 28.72 -13.96 -5.43
C LYS A 165 27.66 -13.21 -6.24
N LYS A 166 28.02 -12.03 -6.72
CA LYS A 166 27.20 -11.24 -7.64
C LYS A 166 26.88 -12.07 -8.89
N PRO A 167 25.61 -12.29 -9.23
CA PRO A 167 25.22 -12.89 -10.49
C PRO A 167 25.67 -12.03 -11.67
N GLU A 168 25.96 -12.67 -12.80
CA GLU A 168 26.42 -11.98 -14.01
C GLU A 168 25.35 -11.01 -14.55
N PHE A 169 24.07 -11.39 -14.43
CA PHE A 169 22.90 -10.63 -14.89
C PHE A 169 21.84 -10.51 -13.81
N ALA A 170 20.89 -9.60 -14.04
CA ALA A 170 19.72 -9.40 -13.18
C ALA A 170 20.06 -9.14 -11.69
N ALA A 171 21.20 -8.48 -11.44
CA ALA A 171 21.68 -8.19 -10.09
C ALA A 171 21.52 -6.70 -9.77
N TYR A 172 20.73 -6.40 -8.74
CA TYR A 172 20.54 -5.07 -8.19
C TYR A 172 21.38 -4.89 -6.92
N LEU A 173 22.01 -3.73 -6.79
CA LEU A 173 22.95 -3.38 -5.73
C LEU A 173 22.30 -2.52 -4.65
N ALA A 174 22.79 -2.67 -3.42
CA ALA A 174 22.33 -1.84 -2.30
C ALA A 174 22.56 -0.34 -2.53
N SER A 175 23.57 0.02 -3.33
CA SER A 175 23.90 1.41 -3.70
C SER A 175 22.90 2.03 -4.68
N GLN A 176 22.01 1.25 -5.27
CA GLN A 176 20.96 1.75 -6.19
C GLN A 176 19.69 2.19 -5.46
N PHE A 177 19.58 1.93 -4.15
CA PHE A 177 18.51 2.51 -3.36
C PHE A 177 18.64 4.03 -3.34
N LYS A 178 17.53 4.69 -3.65
CA LYS A 178 17.41 6.15 -3.64
C LYS A 178 16.29 6.56 -2.70
N LEU A 179 16.30 7.82 -2.29
CA LEU A 179 15.20 8.36 -1.51
C LEU A 179 13.89 8.22 -2.30
N SER A 180 12.85 7.71 -1.64
CA SER A 180 11.56 7.50 -2.28
C SER A 180 10.92 8.85 -2.57
N SER A 181 10.62 9.07 -3.85
CA SER A 181 9.88 10.24 -4.32
C SER A 181 8.59 9.86 -5.04
N ARG A 182 8.29 8.56 -5.13
CA ARG A 182 7.11 8.06 -5.83
C ARG A 182 5.83 8.54 -5.15
N PRO A 183 4.84 9.00 -5.93
CA PRO A 183 3.48 9.19 -5.45
C PRO A 183 2.97 7.91 -4.81
N LEU A 184 2.31 8.04 -3.66
CA LEU A 184 1.68 6.89 -3.04
C LEU A 184 0.33 6.69 -3.72
N ALA A 185 0.19 5.68 -4.59
CA ALA A 185 -1.11 5.33 -5.15
C ALA A 185 -2.14 5.03 -4.05
N ARG A 186 -3.41 5.36 -4.31
CA ARG A 186 -4.52 5.03 -3.41
C ARG A 186 -4.68 3.52 -3.33
N THR A 187 -4.67 2.98 -2.12
CA THR A 187 -5.07 1.59 -1.90
C THR A 187 -6.59 1.50 -2.03
N ILE A 188 -7.07 0.97 -3.17
CA ILE A 188 -8.51 0.88 -3.47
C ILE A 188 -9.20 -0.07 -2.49
N ASN A 189 -8.58 -1.21 -2.23
CA ASN A 189 -9.07 -2.23 -1.30
C ASN A 189 -8.09 -2.38 -0.12
N PRO A 190 -8.17 -1.52 0.90
CA PRO A 190 -7.32 -1.67 2.08
C PRO A 190 -7.68 -2.98 2.80
N ILE A 191 -6.66 -3.66 3.32
CA ILE A 191 -6.86 -4.77 4.24
C ILE A 191 -7.50 -4.19 5.51
N ARG A 192 -8.77 -4.51 5.75
CA ARG A 192 -9.50 -3.99 6.90
C ARG A 192 -9.09 -4.74 8.16
N GLY A 193 -8.86 -3.99 9.23
CA GLY A 193 -8.66 -4.54 10.57
C GLY A 193 -9.96 -5.04 11.19
N ARG A 194 -9.87 -5.50 12.45
CA ARG A 194 -11.04 -5.85 13.27
C ARG A 194 -11.97 -4.64 13.38
N GLN A 195 -13.24 -4.82 13.07
CA GLN A 195 -14.27 -3.80 13.27
C GLN A 195 -14.92 -3.99 14.64
N ILE A 196 -15.03 -2.91 15.41
CA ILE A 196 -15.69 -2.87 16.72
C ILE A 196 -16.78 -1.79 16.64
N PRO A 197 -18.03 -2.09 17.05
CA PRO A 197 -19.08 -1.07 17.10
C PRO A 197 -18.72 0.09 18.04
N PRO A 198 -19.14 1.33 17.74
CA PRO A 198 -18.97 2.46 18.65
C PRO A 198 -19.47 2.15 20.08
N GLY A 199 -18.71 2.56 21.08
CA GLY A 199 -18.98 2.33 22.50
C GLY A 199 -18.50 0.97 23.02
N LYS A 200 -18.30 -0.04 22.16
CA LYS A 200 -17.67 -1.32 22.55
C LYS A 200 -16.14 -1.25 22.51
N ASP A 201 -15.62 -0.33 21.71
CA ASP A 201 -14.20 -0.01 21.58
C ASP A 201 -13.65 0.63 22.86
N LEU A 202 -14.46 1.40 23.59
CA LEU A 202 -14.09 1.99 24.88
C LEU A 202 -13.61 0.93 25.90
N LEU A 203 -14.18 -0.28 25.85
CA LEU A 203 -13.79 -1.39 26.73
C LEU A 203 -12.43 -2.01 26.38
N LEU A 204 -11.83 -1.61 25.26
CA LEU A 204 -10.52 -2.06 24.79
C LEU A 204 -9.42 -1.03 25.09
N LEU A 205 -9.79 0.14 25.61
CA LEU A 205 -8.85 1.18 26.00
C LEU A 205 -8.45 0.97 27.46
N GLU A 206 -7.16 1.12 27.72
CA GLU A 206 -6.59 1.17 29.07
C GLU A 206 -6.13 2.60 29.33
N THR A 207 -6.48 3.14 30.49
CA THR A 207 -6.04 4.46 30.93
C THR A 207 -5.36 4.37 32.29
N ASP A 208 -4.51 5.36 32.57
CA ASP A 208 -4.00 5.58 33.92
C ASP A 208 -5.16 5.95 34.86
N ASP A 209 -4.97 5.73 36.17
CA ASP A 209 -6.02 5.86 37.20
C ASP A 209 -6.60 7.29 37.33
N ASP A 210 -5.94 8.30 36.75
CA ASP A 210 -6.37 9.71 36.75
C ASP A 210 -7.02 10.16 35.44
N LEU A 211 -7.24 9.25 34.49
CA LEU A 211 -7.84 9.52 33.18
C LEU A 211 -9.12 8.71 32.97
N ALA A 212 -10.14 9.37 32.41
CA ALA A 212 -11.36 8.73 31.91
C ALA A 212 -11.47 8.92 30.39
N VAL A 213 -12.08 7.94 29.72
CA VAL A 213 -12.41 8.03 28.29
C VAL A 213 -13.92 8.03 28.13
N GLU A 214 -14.41 9.03 27.40
CA GLU A 214 -15.83 9.17 27.06
C GLU A 214 -15.98 9.25 25.54
N GLY A 215 -17.03 8.63 25.01
CA GLY A 215 -17.37 8.74 23.60
C GLY A 215 -18.23 9.98 23.38
N LEU A 216 -17.77 10.91 22.53
CA LEU A 216 -18.51 12.13 22.20
C LEU A 216 -19.35 11.95 20.91
N LEU A 217 -18.70 11.48 19.84
CA LEU A 217 -19.29 11.29 18.51
C LEU A 217 -18.63 10.08 17.84
N SER A 218 -19.36 9.42 16.94
CA SER A 218 -18.88 8.25 16.20
C SER A 218 -19.20 8.32 14.71
N GLU A 219 -18.77 7.33 13.93
CA GLU A 219 -19.39 7.09 12.63
C GLU A 219 -20.81 6.52 12.86
N PRO A 220 -21.83 6.95 12.09
CA PRO A 220 -21.73 7.76 10.87
C PRO A 220 -21.79 9.29 11.05
N GLU A 221 -21.97 9.80 12.27
CA GLU A 221 -22.15 11.24 12.56
C GLU A 221 -20.93 12.08 12.18
N ILE A 222 -19.74 11.55 12.41
CA ILE A 222 -18.45 12.13 12.00
C ILE A 222 -17.53 11.06 11.42
N ALA A 223 -16.64 11.45 10.51
CA ALA A 223 -15.54 10.60 10.04
C ALA A 223 -14.30 11.43 9.73
N GLN A 224 -13.12 10.86 10.02
CA GLN A 224 -11.81 11.49 9.79
C GLN A 224 -11.73 12.95 10.30
N PRO A 225 -12.03 13.22 11.58
CA PRO A 225 -11.87 14.55 12.14
C PRO A 225 -10.39 14.94 12.14
N THR A 226 -10.08 16.13 11.61
CA THR A 226 -8.70 16.67 11.59
C THR A 226 -8.54 17.90 12.47
N HIS A 227 -9.64 18.57 12.76
CA HIS A 227 -9.69 19.72 13.64
C HIS A 227 -11.09 19.84 14.24
N PHE A 228 -11.15 20.34 15.47
CA PHE A 228 -12.38 20.77 16.09
C PHE A 228 -12.22 22.13 16.79
N SER A 229 -13.31 22.88 16.91
CA SER A 229 -13.36 24.11 17.70
C SER A 229 -14.73 24.29 18.34
N PHE A 230 -14.78 25.07 19.42
CA PHE A 230 -16.03 25.47 20.04
C PHE A 230 -16.35 26.91 19.67
N ASP A 231 -17.60 27.18 19.31
CA ASP A 231 -18.05 28.55 19.13
C ASP A 231 -18.54 29.18 20.43
N ALA A 232 -18.90 30.46 20.39
CA ALA A 232 -19.38 31.21 21.56
C ALA A 232 -20.73 30.70 22.12
N ARG A 233 -21.42 29.80 21.41
CA ARG A 233 -22.64 29.11 21.88
C ARG A 233 -22.32 27.75 22.53
N GLY A 234 -21.04 27.37 22.61
CA GLY A 234 -20.62 26.07 23.15
C GLY A 234 -20.75 24.91 22.15
N ARG A 235 -21.05 25.18 20.87
CA ARG A 235 -21.25 24.12 19.87
C ARG A 235 -19.93 23.65 19.29
N LEU A 236 -19.81 22.35 19.06
CA LEU A 236 -18.63 21.69 18.52
C LEU A 236 -18.63 21.73 16.98
N TRP A 237 -17.70 22.46 16.41
CA TRP A 237 -17.43 22.48 14.97
C TRP A 237 -16.34 21.47 14.64
N VAL A 238 -16.54 20.67 13.59
CA VAL A 238 -15.62 19.61 13.18
C VAL A 238 -15.28 19.74 11.69
N ALA A 239 -13.98 19.75 11.38
CA ALA A 239 -13.49 19.58 10.02
C ALA A 239 -13.19 18.10 9.75
N GLN A 240 -13.92 17.53 8.80
CA GLN A 240 -13.84 16.12 8.40
C GLN A 240 -13.09 16.02 7.07
N TYR A 241 -11.82 15.62 7.12
CA TYR A 241 -10.94 15.54 5.94
C TYR A 241 -11.04 14.15 5.27
N ARG A 242 -12.23 13.87 4.70
CA ARG A 242 -12.65 12.51 4.30
C ARG A 242 -11.93 11.91 3.10
N GLN A 243 -11.14 12.72 2.38
CA GLN A 243 -10.37 12.25 1.23
C GLN A 243 -8.87 12.16 1.48
N TYR A 244 -8.36 12.48 2.68
CA TYR A 244 -6.92 12.44 2.95
C TYR A 244 -6.34 11.04 2.65
N PRO A 245 -5.15 10.93 2.00
CA PRO A 245 -4.29 12.00 1.48
C PRO A 245 -4.51 12.33 -0.01
N TYR A 246 -5.68 12.04 -0.58
CA TYR A 246 -5.98 12.09 -2.02
C TYR A 246 -6.96 13.22 -2.37
N PRO A 247 -6.49 14.48 -2.50
CA PRO A 247 -7.35 15.58 -2.91
C PRO A 247 -7.95 15.38 -4.30
N SER A 248 -9.22 15.75 -4.45
CA SER A 248 -9.94 15.68 -5.72
C SER A 248 -9.32 16.60 -6.77
N GLY A 249 -9.28 16.15 -8.03
CA GLY A 249 -8.79 16.93 -9.18
C GLY A 249 -7.30 17.29 -9.20
N LEU A 250 -6.52 16.76 -8.25
CA LEU A 250 -5.07 16.95 -8.20
C LEU A 250 -4.34 15.63 -8.41
N GLU A 251 -3.28 15.68 -9.22
CA GLU A 251 -2.39 14.56 -9.43
C GLU A 251 -1.12 14.78 -8.60
N MET A 252 -0.79 13.82 -7.73
CA MET A 252 0.46 13.85 -6.99
C MET A 252 1.61 13.47 -7.93
N THR A 253 2.52 14.40 -8.17
CA THR A 253 3.69 14.21 -9.04
C THR A 253 4.90 13.67 -8.29
N GLY A 254 4.90 13.76 -6.96
CA GLY A 254 5.89 13.14 -6.10
C GLY A 254 5.71 13.52 -4.65
N ARG A 255 6.61 13.02 -3.80
CA ARG A 255 6.72 13.42 -2.39
C ARG A 255 8.19 13.45 -1.98
N ASP A 256 8.45 13.96 -0.79
CA ASP A 256 9.75 13.77 -0.14
C ASP A 256 9.66 12.77 1.03
N GLN A 257 10.80 12.58 1.69
CA GLN A 257 10.94 11.70 2.85
C GLN A 257 10.09 12.10 4.07
N TYR A 258 9.62 13.36 4.11
CA TYR A 258 8.75 13.88 5.17
C TYR A 258 7.28 13.85 4.76
N TYR A 259 6.92 13.07 3.73
CA TYR A 259 5.56 12.94 3.22
C TYR A 259 4.94 14.26 2.74
N ARG A 260 5.77 15.24 2.36
CA ARG A 260 5.26 16.48 1.75
C ARG A 260 4.98 16.24 0.28
N SER A 261 3.70 16.13 -0.05
CA SER A 261 3.20 15.91 -1.40
C SER A 261 3.47 17.10 -2.32
N LYS A 262 3.85 16.82 -3.56
CA LYS A 262 3.88 17.77 -4.67
C LYS A 262 2.77 17.41 -5.65
N TYR A 263 2.01 18.42 -6.07
CA TYR A 263 0.89 18.26 -7.00
C TYR A 263 1.20 18.95 -8.34
N ASN A 264 0.50 18.53 -9.38
CA ASN A 264 0.63 19.07 -10.74
C ASN A 264 0.20 20.54 -10.88
N ARG A 265 -0.69 21.03 -10.01
CA ARG A 265 -1.20 22.40 -10.02
C ARG A 265 -1.64 22.86 -8.64
N ILE A 266 -1.86 24.17 -8.51
CA ILE A 266 -2.63 24.76 -7.41
C ILE A 266 -4.11 24.66 -7.82
N PRO A 267 -4.99 24.05 -7.01
CA PRO A 267 -6.42 23.98 -7.34
C PRO A 267 -7.06 25.37 -7.23
N PRO A 268 -8.09 25.68 -8.02
CA PRO A 268 -8.87 26.90 -7.83
C PRO A 268 -9.55 26.93 -6.46
N ALA A 269 -9.77 28.13 -5.92
CA ALA A 269 -10.55 28.31 -4.70
C ALA A 269 -12.04 28.04 -4.94
N PRO A 270 -12.80 27.69 -3.88
CA PRO A 270 -14.27 27.71 -3.95
C PRO A 270 -14.79 29.07 -4.44
N PRO A 271 -15.90 29.10 -5.21
CA PRO A 271 -16.77 27.97 -5.55
C PRO A 271 -16.33 27.18 -6.80
N HIS A 272 -15.15 27.46 -7.36
CA HIS A 272 -14.68 26.85 -8.62
C HIS A 272 -13.71 25.68 -8.41
N HIS A 273 -13.53 25.23 -7.16
CA HIS A 273 -12.65 24.12 -6.81
C HIS A 273 -13.09 22.79 -7.42
N ASP A 274 -12.15 21.86 -7.57
CA ASP A 274 -12.49 20.46 -7.82
C ASP A 274 -13.23 19.92 -6.58
N ARG A 275 -14.51 19.56 -6.73
CA ARG A 275 -15.36 19.10 -5.63
C ARG A 275 -14.76 17.83 -5.02
N GLY A 276 -14.56 17.86 -3.70
CA GLY A 276 -14.08 16.73 -2.91
C GLY A 276 -15.21 16.10 -2.09
N VAL A 277 -14.85 15.46 -0.98
CA VAL A 277 -15.81 14.84 -0.04
C VAL A 277 -15.63 15.33 1.40
N ASP A 278 -14.87 16.41 1.60
CA ASP A 278 -14.66 16.97 2.93
C ASP A 278 -15.91 17.70 3.40
N ILE A 279 -16.12 17.63 4.72
CA ILE A 279 -17.32 18.14 5.38
C ILE A 279 -16.89 19.05 6.53
N ILE A 280 -17.61 20.16 6.69
CA ILE A 280 -17.62 20.92 7.95
C ILE A 280 -18.97 20.66 8.61
N SER A 281 -18.98 20.14 9.83
CA SER A 281 -20.20 19.95 10.61
C SER A 281 -20.15 20.73 11.93
N VAL A 282 -21.33 20.98 12.48
CA VAL A 282 -21.52 21.57 13.80
C VAL A 282 -22.48 20.70 14.60
N HIS A 283 -22.15 20.48 15.88
CA HIS A 283 -22.91 19.66 16.82
C HIS A 283 -23.18 20.45 18.10
N GLU A 284 -24.37 20.28 18.66
CA GLU A 284 -24.84 20.97 19.85
C GLU A 284 -25.29 19.97 20.91
N ASP A 285 -24.68 20.10 22.08
CA ASP A 285 -25.14 19.57 23.37
C ASP A 285 -26.04 20.63 24.00
N ARG A 286 -27.33 20.32 24.17
CA ARG A 286 -28.36 21.28 24.59
C ARG A 286 -28.57 21.32 26.09
N ASP A 287 -28.28 20.23 26.79
CA ASP A 287 -28.50 20.11 28.23
C ASP A 287 -27.20 20.08 29.06
N GLY A 288 -26.05 20.07 28.39
CA GLY A 288 -24.73 20.15 28.99
C GLY A 288 -24.27 18.82 29.59
N ASP A 289 -24.85 17.69 29.16
CA ASP A 289 -24.51 16.37 29.69
C ASP A 289 -23.29 15.71 29.00
N GLY A 290 -22.75 16.36 27.96
CA GLY A 290 -21.62 15.87 27.16
C GLY A 290 -22.03 15.03 25.95
N THR A 291 -23.31 14.73 25.80
CA THR A 291 -23.92 14.11 24.61
C THR A 291 -24.35 15.18 23.63
N TYR A 292 -24.17 14.95 22.34
CA TYR A 292 -24.61 15.89 21.31
C TYR A 292 -25.94 15.43 20.71
N GLU A 293 -27.04 16.13 21.00
CA GLU A 293 -28.38 15.74 20.52
C GLU A 293 -28.58 16.10 19.06
N THR A 294 -27.92 17.17 18.59
CA THR A 294 -28.13 17.66 17.23
C THR A 294 -26.81 17.90 16.52
N GLY A 295 -26.80 17.58 15.23
CA GLY A 295 -25.68 17.82 14.34
C GLY A 295 -26.18 18.17 12.94
N LYS A 296 -25.43 19.01 12.23
CA LYS A 296 -25.66 19.27 10.81
C LYS A 296 -24.35 19.47 10.07
N ASN A 297 -24.35 19.07 8.80
CA ASN A 297 -23.30 19.47 7.86
C ASN A 297 -23.57 20.90 7.42
N VAL A 298 -22.61 21.79 7.69
CA VAL A 298 -22.65 23.20 7.28
C VAL A 298 -22.07 23.35 5.88
N PHE A 299 -20.99 22.64 5.58
CA PHE A 299 -20.41 22.58 4.24
C PHE A 299 -20.18 21.14 3.82
N GLU A 300 -20.49 20.85 2.56
CA GLU A 300 -20.23 19.57 1.92
C GLU A 300 -19.54 19.76 0.57
N GLY A 301 -18.75 18.76 0.17
CA GLY A 301 -18.08 18.76 -1.13
C GLY A 301 -16.88 19.70 -1.20
N LEU A 302 -16.31 20.06 -0.04
CA LEU A 302 -15.05 20.80 0.03
C LEU A 302 -13.87 19.88 -0.31
N ASN A 303 -12.71 20.49 -0.58
CA ASN A 303 -11.49 19.78 -0.94
C ASN A 303 -10.29 20.30 -0.13
N MET A 304 -9.62 19.42 0.59
CA MET A 304 -8.55 19.78 1.53
C MET A 304 -9.00 20.76 2.63
N ALA A 305 -10.25 20.62 3.08
CA ALA A 305 -10.77 21.38 4.20
C ALA A 305 -10.35 20.71 5.51
N ASN A 306 -9.41 21.33 6.24
CA ASN A 306 -8.76 20.70 7.40
C ASN A 306 -8.94 21.44 8.72
N SER A 307 -9.55 22.63 8.71
CA SER A 307 -9.85 23.38 9.93
C SER A 307 -11.04 24.30 9.72
N VAL A 308 -11.78 24.54 10.81
CA VAL A 308 -12.91 25.44 10.87
C VAL A 308 -12.93 26.18 12.20
N VAL A 309 -13.20 27.47 12.17
CA VAL A 309 -13.47 28.30 13.35
C VAL A 309 -14.62 29.26 13.02
N ARG A 310 -15.57 29.39 13.95
CA ARG A 310 -16.63 30.41 13.88
C ARG A 310 -16.20 31.66 14.63
N GLY A 311 -16.39 32.83 14.04
CA GLY A 311 -16.08 34.10 14.68
C GLY A 311 -16.15 35.28 13.72
N TRP A 312 -16.16 36.49 14.27
CA TRP A 312 -16.11 37.75 13.51
C TRP A 312 -17.20 37.87 12.42
N GLY A 313 -18.43 37.42 12.74
CA GLY A 313 -19.57 37.50 11.83
C GLY A 313 -19.55 36.46 10.70
N GLY A 314 -18.79 35.38 10.84
CA GLY A 314 -18.76 34.33 9.84
C GLY A 314 -18.08 33.04 10.28
N ILE A 315 -17.81 32.21 9.28
CA ILE A 315 -17.16 30.90 9.41
C ILE A 315 -15.86 30.95 8.61
N TRP A 316 -14.75 30.68 9.29
CA TRP A 316 -13.42 30.59 8.72
C TRP A 316 -13.10 29.13 8.43
N VAL A 317 -12.69 28.83 7.20
CA VAL A 317 -12.33 27.47 6.80
C VAL A 317 -10.95 27.48 6.16
N MET A 318 -10.05 26.62 6.66
CA MET A 318 -8.80 26.34 5.97
C MET A 318 -9.05 25.30 4.88
N HIS A 319 -9.16 25.75 3.64
CA HIS A 319 -9.33 24.95 2.42
C HIS A 319 -8.05 25.05 1.60
N THR A 320 -7.05 24.25 1.97
CA THR A 320 -5.65 24.43 1.53
C THR A 320 -5.56 24.61 0.01
N PRO A 321 -4.87 25.64 -0.50
CA PRO A 321 -4.00 26.60 0.21
C PRO A 321 -4.70 27.89 0.69
N TYR A 322 -6.03 27.94 0.67
CA TYR A 322 -6.79 29.16 0.94
C TYR A 322 -7.35 29.19 2.36
N LEU A 323 -7.23 30.36 3.00
CA LEU A 323 -8.07 30.71 4.14
C LEU A 323 -9.35 31.36 3.61
N LEU A 324 -10.48 30.68 3.77
CA LEU A 324 -11.79 31.14 3.31
C LEU A 324 -12.54 31.80 4.47
N PHE A 325 -13.26 32.87 4.16
CA PHE A 325 -14.20 33.50 5.06
C PHE A 325 -15.60 33.46 4.43
N TYR A 326 -16.50 32.75 5.09
CA TYR A 326 -17.90 32.68 4.75
C TYR A 326 -18.67 33.61 5.69
N HIS A 327 -19.19 34.70 5.16
CA HIS A 327 -19.98 35.65 5.94
C HIS A 327 -21.30 34.99 6.36
N ASP A 328 -21.64 35.08 7.65
CA ASP A 328 -22.87 34.50 8.24
C ASP A 328 -23.34 35.51 9.30
N LYS A 329 -24.02 36.55 8.84
CA LYS A 329 -24.35 37.71 9.67
C LYS A 329 -25.46 37.40 10.68
N ASN A 330 -26.44 36.60 10.28
CA ASN A 330 -27.60 36.26 11.11
C ASN A 330 -27.28 35.12 12.09
N GLY A 331 -26.18 34.41 11.88
CA GLY A 331 -25.66 33.41 12.78
C GLY A 331 -26.36 32.06 12.68
N ASP A 332 -27.00 31.75 11.56
CA ASP A 332 -27.79 30.52 11.35
C ASP A 332 -26.96 29.35 10.78
N ASP A 333 -25.66 29.58 10.57
CA ASP A 333 -24.70 28.64 9.97
C ASP A 333 -24.96 28.40 8.47
N ILE A 334 -25.64 29.32 7.78
CA ILE A 334 -25.83 29.34 6.34
C ILE A 334 -25.20 30.63 5.83
N PRO A 335 -24.07 30.56 5.10
CA PRO A 335 -23.45 31.78 4.61
C PRO A 335 -24.33 32.58 3.65
N ASP A 336 -24.16 33.91 3.70
CA ASP A 336 -24.92 34.90 2.93
C ASP A 336 -24.67 34.86 1.40
#